data_AF-A0A4Y2CV07-F1
#
_entry.id   AF-A0A4Y2CV07-F1
#
_cell.length_a   1.000
_cell.length_b   1.000
_cell.length_c   1.000
_cell.angle_alpha   90.00
_cell.angle_beta   90.00
_cell.angle_gamma   90.00
#
_symmetry.space_group_name_H-M   'P 1'
#
loop_
_entity.id
_entity.type
_entity.pdbx_description
1 polymer ?
#
loop_
_entity_poly.entity_id
_entity_poly.type
_entity_poly.pdbx_seq_one_letter_code
_entity_poly.pdbx_strand_id
1 'polypeptide(L)'
;MYLSNARSVPLFKQKSKFSIHIISSNCSFLSFFCGTGKDWVRNSVKEEFDGFYVRCIAYLDLWENSFGKTEQFAWVNLTKTNAVDWENTETSAEIINSSLLDVPDMKINNYQLFDEVVLAKEYLQSNWEQWKQEETTRDVNISSQEKWLRLFGHFRENHIAAPNLIKSFEYAFCLPGTSAPVERVFSLMNNA
;
A
#
# COMPACT_ATOMS: atom_id res chain seq x y z
N MET A 1 -11.19 14.15 2.40
CA MET A 1 -11.04 13.74 3.82
C MET A 1 -10.45 12.32 3.75
N TYR A 2 -9.14 12.08 3.81
CA TYR A 2 -8.20 12.35 4.88
C TYR A 2 -6.77 12.54 4.30
N LEU A 3 -6.19 13.72 4.52
CA LEU A 3 -4.74 13.94 4.49
C LEU A 3 -4.38 14.42 5.88
N SER A 4 -4.02 13.51 6.77
CA SER A 4 -3.32 13.81 8.04
C SER A 4 -3.01 12.51 8.77
N ASN A 5 -1.82 11.95 8.55
CA ASN A 5 -0.99 11.44 9.64
C ASN A 5 0.37 10.93 9.14
N ALA A 6 1.24 11.86 8.75
CA ALA A 6 2.68 11.58 8.66
C ALA A 6 3.36 11.55 10.06
N ARG A 7 2.60 11.72 11.15
CA ARG A 7 3.11 11.75 12.54
C ARG A 7 3.08 10.41 13.27
N SER A 8 2.42 9.37 12.75
CA SER A 8 2.32 8.06 13.41
C SER A 8 3.50 7.13 13.12
N VAL A 9 4.18 7.28 11.99
CA VAL A 9 5.35 6.46 11.59
C VAL A 9 6.54 6.56 12.57
N PRO A 10 6.91 7.74 13.11
CA PRO A 10 8.00 7.83 14.09
C PRO A 10 7.64 7.19 15.43
N LEU A 11 6.37 7.28 15.84
CA LEU A 11 5.85 6.70 17.08
C LEU A 11 5.81 5.17 17.03
N PHE A 12 5.55 4.58 15.85
CA PHE A 12 5.67 3.13 15.62
C PHE A 12 7.12 2.66 15.75
N LYS A 13 8.09 3.33 15.11
CA LYS A 13 9.52 3.02 15.22
C LYS A 13 10.03 3.07 16.67
N GLN A 14 9.50 3.98 17.48
CA GLN A 14 9.91 4.12 18.87
C GLN A 14 9.24 3.08 19.77
N LYS A 15 7.93 2.81 19.60
CA LYS A 15 7.20 1.81 20.40
C LYS A 15 7.56 0.36 20.06
N SER A 16 7.85 0.04 18.78
CA SER A 16 8.28 -1.30 18.39
C SER A 16 9.69 -1.59 18.92
N LYS A 17 10.65 -0.67 18.76
CA LYS A 17 11.99 -0.80 19.34
C LYS A 17 11.99 -0.90 20.86
N PHE A 18 11.14 -0.12 21.54
CA PHE A 18 11.01 -0.17 23.00
C PHE A 18 10.42 -1.51 23.48
N SER A 19 9.41 -2.04 22.78
CA SER A 19 8.80 -3.33 23.11
C SER A 19 9.76 -4.50 22.84
N ILE A 20 10.53 -4.45 21.75
CA ILE A 20 11.57 -5.45 21.43
C ILE A 20 12.67 -5.45 22.50
N HIS A 21 13.11 -4.28 22.97
CA HIS A 21 14.10 -4.18 24.04
C HIS A 21 13.59 -4.75 25.38
N ILE A 22 12.32 -4.50 25.73
CA ILE A 22 11.69 -5.02 26.95
C ILE A 22 11.54 -6.55 26.88
N ILE A 23 11.15 -7.11 25.74
CA ILE A 23 11.00 -8.57 25.55
C ILE A 23 12.38 -9.27 25.60
N SER A 24 13.41 -8.68 24.99
CA SER A 24 14.80 -9.16 25.07
C SER A 24 15.36 -9.12 26.49
N SER A 25 15.08 -8.06 27.26
CA SER A 25 15.50 -7.95 28.67
C SER A 25 14.76 -8.93 29.58
N ASN A 26 13.46 -9.17 29.36
CA ASN A 26 12.68 -10.14 30.14
C ASN A 26 13.10 -11.59 29.88
N CYS A 27 13.49 -11.94 28.65
CA CYS A 27 14.06 -13.25 28.34
C CYS A 27 15.42 -13.50 29.03
N SER A 28 16.20 -12.44 29.26
CA SER A 28 17.49 -12.51 29.99
C SER A 28 17.30 -12.60 31.51
N PHE A 29 16.22 -12.03 32.04
CA PHE A 29 15.89 -12.08 33.46
C PHE A 29 15.35 -13.45 33.90
N LEU A 30 14.60 -14.14 33.04
CA LEU A 30 14.08 -15.49 33.29
C LEU A 30 15.16 -16.61 33.26
N SER A 31 16.31 -16.36 32.63
CA SER A 31 17.45 -17.28 32.66
C SER A 31 18.21 -17.28 33.99
N PHE A 32 18.06 -16.27 34.85
CA PHE A 32 18.82 -16.16 36.10
C PHE A 32 18.24 -17.00 37.26
N PHE A 33 16.99 -17.44 37.18
CA PHE A 33 16.25 -17.97 38.35
C PHE A 33 16.01 -19.50 38.40
N CYS A 34 16.61 -20.33 37.53
CA CYS A 34 16.33 -21.77 37.58
C CYS A 34 17.55 -22.62 37.23
N GLY A 35 18.10 -23.29 38.25
CA GLY A 35 19.25 -24.18 38.14
C GLY A 35 18.89 -25.55 37.58
N THR A 36 19.69 -25.95 36.58
CA THR A 36 20.30 -27.26 36.32
C THR A 36 19.36 -28.48 36.27
N GLY A 37 18.98 -28.87 35.04
CA GLY A 37 18.36 -30.17 34.75
C GLY A 37 17.32 -30.16 33.63
N LYS A 38 16.83 -28.97 33.24
CA LYS A 38 15.83 -28.78 32.15
C LYS A 38 16.40 -27.96 30.98
N ASP A 39 17.71 -27.87 30.89
CA ASP A 39 18.38 -26.88 30.05
C ASP A 39 18.22 -27.17 28.54
N TRP A 40 18.17 -28.43 28.12
CA TRP A 40 17.92 -28.79 26.71
C TRP A 40 16.47 -28.46 26.27
N VAL A 41 15.46 -28.85 27.06
CA VAL A 41 14.05 -28.53 26.76
C VAL A 41 13.83 -27.02 26.79
N ARG A 42 14.45 -26.35 27.76
CA ARG A 42 14.40 -24.90 27.90
C ARG A 42 15.04 -24.19 26.71
N ASN A 43 16.19 -24.67 26.23
CA ASN A 43 16.88 -24.10 25.07
C ASN A 43 16.11 -24.36 23.77
N SER A 44 15.54 -25.56 23.59
CA SER A 44 14.72 -25.90 22.42
C SER A 44 13.43 -25.08 22.35
N VAL A 45 12.72 -24.92 23.47
CA VAL A 45 11.53 -24.05 23.54
C VAL A 45 11.91 -22.59 23.29
N LYS A 46 13.04 -22.12 23.83
CA LYS A 46 13.53 -20.76 23.59
C LYS A 46 13.86 -20.53 22.11
N GLU A 47 14.53 -21.46 21.45
CA GLU A 47 14.84 -21.38 20.02
C GLU A 47 13.58 -21.38 19.13
N GLU A 48 12.54 -22.14 19.50
CA GLU A 48 11.26 -22.13 18.80
C GLU A 48 10.55 -20.78 18.92
N PHE A 49 10.52 -20.20 20.13
CA PHE A 49 9.95 -18.87 20.37
C PHE A 49 10.76 -17.79 19.66
N ASP A 50 12.08 -17.80 19.76
CA ASP A 50 12.95 -16.86 19.05
C ASP A 50 12.74 -16.99 17.53
N GLY A 51 12.62 -18.20 17.00
CA GLY A 51 12.30 -18.46 15.60
C GLY A 51 10.91 -17.95 15.20
N PHE A 52 9.90 -18.09 16.06
CA PHE A 52 8.57 -17.51 15.85
C PHE A 52 8.64 -15.98 15.78
N TYR A 53 9.28 -15.32 16.75
CA TYR A 53 9.41 -13.87 16.76
C TYR A 53 10.24 -13.34 15.59
N VAL A 54 11.35 -14.01 15.23
CA VAL A 54 12.14 -13.65 14.04
C VAL A 54 11.30 -13.77 12.77
N ARG A 55 10.47 -14.81 12.63
CA ARG A 55 9.55 -14.94 11.48
C ARG A 55 8.47 -13.86 11.48
N CYS A 56 7.89 -13.54 12.64
CA CYS A 56 6.95 -12.43 12.76
C CYS A 56 7.59 -11.09 12.38
N ILE A 57 8.81 -10.82 12.83
CA ILE A 57 9.57 -9.62 12.47
C ILE A 57 9.87 -9.60 10.97
N ALA A 58 10.35 -10.70 10.39
CA ALA A 58 10.61 -10.79 8.95
C ALA A 58 9.33 -10.58 8.12
N TYR A 59 8.19 -11.12 8.59
CA TYR A 59 6.89 -10.89 7.96
C TYR A 59 6.46 -9.43 8.07
N LEU A 60 6.71 -8.79 9.21
CA LEU A 60 6.45 -7.37 9.41
C LEU A 60 7.33 -6.49 8.54
N ASP A 61 8.62 -6.78 8.46
CA ASP A 61 9.54 -6.05 7.59
C ASP A 61 9.14 -6.19 6.12
N LEU A 62 8.67 -7.37 5.69
CA LEU A 62 8.13 -7.59 4.35
C LEU A 62 6.86 -6.73 4.12
N TRP A 63 5.96 -6.71 5.09
CA TRP A 63 4.70 -5.95 5.02
C TRP A 63 4.92 -4.44 5.11
N GLU A 64 5.83 -3.94 5.94
CA GLU A 64 6.17 -2.52 6.07
C GLU A 64 6.90 -2.01 4.82
N ASN A 65 7.80 -2.82 4.24
CA ASN A 65 8.46 -2.49 2.97
C ASN A 65 7.52 -2.47 1.76
N SER A 66 6.31 -3.03 1.87
CA SER A 66 5.33 -3.06 0.78
C SER A 66 4.77 -1.67 0.46
N PHE A 67 4.85 -0.71 1.38
CA PHE A 67 4.24 0.61 1.23
C PHE A 67 5.18 1.70 0.67
N GLY A 68 6.49 1.47 0.64
CA GLY A 68 7.47 2.47 0.19
C GLY A 68 7.29 2.90 -1.28
N LYS A 69 6.60 2.08 -2.08
CA LYS A 69 6.32 2.31 -3.49
C LYS A 69 4.94 2.92 -3.76
N THR A 70 4.13 3.16 -2.73
CA THR A 70 2.74 3.66 -2.87
C THR A 70 2.67 5.09 -3.39
N GLU A 71 3.69 5.91 -3.14
CA GLU A 71 3.78 7.28 -3.66
C GLU A 71 3.75 7.34 -5.19
N GLN A 72 4.26 6.30 -5.85
CA GLN A 72 4.26 6.21 -7.31
C GLN A 72 2.84 6.07 -7.89
N PHE A 73 1.86 5.66 -7.08
CA PHE A 73 0.46 5.57 -7.48
C PHE A 73 -0.34 6.85 -7.14
N ALA A 74 0.31 7.93 -6.68
CA ALA A 74 -0.38 9.15 -6.28
C ALA A 74 -1.18 9.82 -7.42
N TRP A 75 -0.82 9.56 -8.67
CA TRP A 75 -1.53 10.06 -9.86
C TRP A 75 -3.00 9.61 -9.92
N VAL A 76 -3.33 8.46 -9.32
CA VAL A 76 -4.70 7.94 -9.17
C VAL A 76 -5.61 8.90 -8.39
N ASN A 77 -5.05 9.73 -7.51
CA ASN A 77 -5.84 10.65 -6.70
C ASN A 77 -6.30 11.91 -7.44
N LEU A 78 -5.83 12.15 -8.67
CA LEU A 78 -6.23 13.29 -9.52
C LEU A 78 -6.26 14.64 -8.78
N THR A 79 -5.27 14.90 -7.93
CA THR A 79 -5.22 16.12 -7.11
C THR A 79 -4.95 17.39 -7.93
N LYS A 80 -4.42 17.24 -9.14
CA LYS A 80 -4.06 18.31 -10.07
C LYS A 80 -4.46 17.93 -11.50
N THR A 81 -4.64 18.94 -12.36
CA THR A 81 -5.02 18.77 -13.79
C THR A 81 -4.06 17.88 -14.56
N ASN A 82 -2.77 17.95 -14.23
CA ASN A 82 -1.71 17.16 -14.89
C ASN A 82 -1.21 16.03 -13.98
N ALA A 83 -2.06 15.52 -13.09
CA ALA A 83 -1.69 14.44 -12.18
C ALA A 83 -1.34 13.14 -12.92
N VAL A 84 -1.96 12.91 -14.09
CA VAL A 84 -1.66 11.75 -14.95
C VAL A 84 -0.56 12.14 -15.92
N ASP A 85 0.67 11.79 -15.56
CA ASP A 85 1.84 11.88 -16.43
C ASP A 85 2.34 10.47 -16.81
N TRP A 86 3.08 10.42 -17.92
CA TRP A 86 3.62 9.16 -18.39
C TRP A 86 4.67 8.61 -17.43
N GLU A 87 5.54 9.46 -16.88
CA GLU A 87 6.65 9.05 -16.02
C GLU A 87 6.18 8.31 -14.75
N ASN A 88 5.16 8.83 -14.04
CA ASN A 88 4.65 8.12 -12.85
C ASN A 88 3.86 6.87 -13.24
N THR A 89 3.18 6.89 -14.38
CA THR A 89 2.38 5.73 -14.84
C THR A 89 3.27 4.58 -15.31
N GLU A 90 4.36 4.89 -16.02
CA GLU A 90 5.39 3.93 -16.42
C GLU A 90 6.08 3.33 -15.19
N THR A 91 6.52 4.17 -14.26
CA THR A 91 7.12 3.72 -13.00
C THR A 91 6.17 2.82 -12.20
N SER A 92 4.88 3.16 -12.15
CA SER A 92 3.84 2.33 -11.52
C SER A 92 3.70 0.97 -12.20
N ALA A 93 3.68 0.93 -13.53
CA ALA A 93 3.58 -0.30 -14.31
C ALA A 93 4.79 -1.21 -14.13
N GLU A 94 6.00 -0.65 -14.09
CA GLU A 94 7.22 -1.38 -13.78
C GLU A 94 7.19 -1.98 -12.38
N ILE A 95 6.68 -1.23 -11.39
CA ILE A 95 6.50 -1.73 -10.03
C ILE A 95 5.54 -2.92 -10.03
N ILE A 96 4.39 -2.82 -10.70
CA ILE A 96 3.42 -3.92 -10.80
C ILE A 96 4.05 -5.14 -11.45
N ASN A 97 4.72 -4.96 -12.59
CA ASN A 97 5.39 -6.04 -13.31
C ASN A 97 6.50 -6.70 -12.48
N SER A 98 7.21 -5.92 -11.64
CA SER A 98 8.23 -6.44 -10.74
C SER A 98 7.66 -7.15 -9.50
N SER A 99 6.47 -6.75 -9.03
CA SER A 99 5.81 -7.33 -7.87
C SER A 99 5.04 -8.61 -8.21
N LEU A 100 4.59 -8.76 -9.46
CA LEU A 100 3.75 -9.86 -9.93
C LEU A 100 4.47 -10.78 -10.93
N LEU A 101 5.75 -11.07 -10.68
CA LEU A 101 6.62 -11.84 -11.60
C LEU A 101 6.03 -13.20 -12.02
N ASP A 102 5.20 -13.82 -11.17
CA ASP A 102 4.65 -15.16 -11.39
C ASP A 102 3.20 -15.18 -11.93
N VAL A 103 2.62 -14.02 -12.26
CA VAL A 103 1.23 -13.92 -12.78
C VAL A 103 1.22 -13.30 -14.19
N PRO A 104 1.38 -14.11 -15.25
CA PRO A 104 1.52 -13.63 -16.63
C PRO A 104 0.33 -12.76 -17.08
N ASP A 105 -0.87 -13.10 -16.66
CA ASP A 105 -2.11 -12.42 -17.05
C ASP A 105 -2.23 -11.01 -16.45
N MET A 106 -1.54 -10.74 -15.34
CA MET A 106 -1.50 -9.41 -14.71
C MET A 106 -0.34 -8.55 -15.20
N LYS A 107 0.51 -9.05 -16.10
CA LYS A 107 1.57 -8.25 -16.70
C LYS A 107 0.95 -7.10 -17.49
N ILE A 108 1.50 -5.91 -17.27
CA ILE A 108 1.14 -4.68 -17.95
C ILE A 108 2.06 -4.49 -19.14
N ASN A 109 1.48 -4.26 -20.32
CA ASN A 109 2.22 -3.91 -21.52
C ASN A 109 2.41 -2.40 -21.59
N ASN A 110 3.65 -1.92 -21.42
CA ASN A 110 3.97 -0.49 -21.40
C ASN A 110 3.57 0.23 -22.70
N TYR A 111 3.72 -0.41 -23.87
CA TYR A 111 3.36 0.24 -25.14
C TYR A 111 1.85 0.48 -25.26
N GLN A 112 1.04 -0.51 -24.90
CA GLN A 112 -0.41 -0.37 -24.90
C GLN A 112 -0.88 0.57 -23.78
N LEU A 113 -0.22 0.52 -22.62
CA LEU A 113 -0.50 1.44 -21.52
C LEU A 113 -0.27 2.89 -21.93
N PHE A 114 0.77 3.19 -22.73
CA PHE A 114 1.03 4.54 -23.21
C PHE A 114 -0.18 5.11 -23.96
N ASP A 115 -0.70 4.35 -24.94
CA ASP A 115 -1.86 4.76 -25.73
C ASP A 115 -3.09 4.98 -24.84
N GLU A 116 -3.34 4.06 -23.91
CA GLU A 116 -4.45 4.14 -22.94
C GLU A 116 -4.33 5.38 -22.02
N VAL A 117 -3.12 5.71 -21.57
CA VAL A 117 -2.82 6.87 -20.72
C VAL A 117 -2.96 8.17 -21.48
N VAL A 118 -2.54 8.23 -22.74
CA VAL A 118 -2.72 9.43 -23.60
C VAL A 118 -4.21 9.74 -23.74
N LEU A 119 -5.02 8.73 -24.09
CA LEU A 119 -6.48 8.88 -24.20
C LEU A 119 -7.11 9.32 -22.87
N ALA A 120 -6.70 8.71 -21.77
CA ALA A 120 -7.18 9.06 -20.44
C ALA A 120 -6.84 10.52 -20.08
N LYS A 121 -5.60 10.93 -20.36
CA LYS A 121 -5.11 12.29 -20.10
C LYS A 121 -5.86 13.32 -20.92
N GLU A 122 -6.07 13.09 -22.21
CA GLU A 122 -6.82 13.98 -23.09
C GLU A 122 -8.26 14.18 -22.59
N TYR A 123 -8.93 13.09 -22.19
CA TYR A 123 -10.26 13.16 -21.62
C TYR A 123 -10.29 13.96 -20.31
N LEU A 124 -9.37 13.66 -19.37
CA LEU A 124 -9.30 14.34 -18.08
C LEU A 124 -9.02 15.84 -18.24
N GLN A 125 -8.11 16.22 -19.13
CA GLN A 125 -7.77 17.62 -19.38
C GLN A 125 -8.93 18.37 -20.03
N SER A 126 -9.62 17.77 -21.00
CA SER A 126 -10.74 18.39 -21.70
C SER A 126 -11.94 18.65 -20.77
N ASN A 127 -12.18 17.77 -19.80
CA ASN A 127 -13.30 17.88 -18.87
C ASN A 127 -12.96 18.66 -17.58
N TRP A 128 -11.69 19.02 -17.36
CA TRP A 128 -11.24 19.59 -16.09
C TRP A 128 -11.90 20.93 -15.74
N GLU A 129 -11.98 21.84 -16.71
CA GLU A 129 -12.60 23.16 -16.49
C GLU A 129 -14.12 23.06 -16.29
N GLN A 130 -14.77 22.13 -16.99
CA GLN A 130 -16.20 21.84 -16.78
C GLN A 130 -16.46 21.33 -15.37
N TRP A 131 -15.60 20.42 -14.86
CA TRP A 131 -15.74 19.90 -13.50
C TRP A 131 -15.52 20.98 -12.43
N LYS A 132 -14.56 21.90 -12.62
CA LYS A 132 -14.40 23.05 -11.71
C LYS A 132 -15.66 23.93 -11.65
N GLN A 133 -16.30 24.16 -12.79
CA GLN A 133 -17.54 24.93 -12.86
C GLN A 133 -18.70 24.19 -12.18
N GLU A 134 -18.81 22.87 -12.39
CA GLU A 134 -19.80 22.02 -11.72
C GLU A 134 -19.60 22.02 -10.20
N GLU A 135 -18.36 21.90 -9.73
CA GLU A 135 -17.98 21.96 -8.31
C GLU A 135 -18.38 23.31 -7.69
N THR A 136 -18.14 24.42 -8.41
CA THR A 136 -18.50 25.77 -7.98
C THR A 136 -20.01 26.00 -7.94
N THR A 137 -20.75 25.44 -8.90
CA THR A 137 -22.19 25.66 -9.04
C THR A 137 -22.99 24.81 -8.04
N ARG A 138 -22.51 23.61 -7.73
CA ARG A 138 -23.20 22.66 -6.85
C ARG A 138 -22.74 22.71 -5.40
N ASP A 139 -21.69 23.48 -5.10
CA ASP A 139 -21.02 23.52 -3.80
C ASP A 139 -20.61 22.11 -3.28
N VAL A 140 -20.27 21.22 -4.22
CA VAL A 140 -19.87 19.83 -3.95
C VAL A 140 -18.61 19.53 -4.74
N ASN A 141 -17.55 19.10 -4.04
CA ASN A 141 -16.31 18.66 -4.67
C ASN A 141 -16.50 17.30 -5.37
N ILE A 142 -16.15 17.21 -6.65
CA ILE A 142 -16.21 15.96 -7.41
C ILE A 142 -15.00 15.12 -7.00
N SER A 143 -15.28 13.97 -6.40
CA SER A 143 -14.24 13.06 -5.93
C SER A 143 -13.40 12.50 -7.09
N SER A 144 -12.17 12.07 -6.81
CA SER A 144 -11.31 11.43 -7.81
C SER A 144 -11.94 10.13 -8.34
N GLN A 145 -12.65 9.39 -7.48
CA GLN A 145 -13.38 8.18 -7.86
C GLN A 145 -14.45 8.49 -8.90
N GLU A 146 -15.23 9.56 -8.71
CA GLU A 146 -16.26 9.98 -9.66
C GLU A 146 -15.64 10.41 -11.00
N LYS A 147 -14.50 11.11 -10.99
CA LYS A 147 -13.76 11.48 -12.21
C LYS A 147 -13.31 10.25 -13.01
N TRP A 148 -12.78 9.23 -12.34
CA TRP A 148 -12.41 7.96 -12.97
C TRP A 148 -13.62 7.18 -13.47
N LEU A 149 -14.73 7.15 -12.72
CA LEU A 149 -15.97 6.50 -13.16
C LEU A 149 -16.52 7.12 -14.45
N ARG A 150 -16.51 8.46 -14.56
CA ARG A 150 -16.91 9.17 -15.78
C ARG A 150 -16.01 8.82 -16.96
N LEU A 151 -14.69 8.75 -16.74
CA LEU A 151 -13.73 8.34 -17.78
C LEU A 151 -13.95 6.90 -18.25
N PHE A 152 -14.08 5.94 -17.33
CA PHE A 152 -14.32 4.54 -17.71
C PHE A 152 -15.72 4.35 -18.33
N GLY A 153 -16.70 5.16 -17.93
CA GLY A 153 -18.00 5.27 -18.60
C GLY A 153 -17.84 5.71 -20.05
N HIS A 154 -17.09 6.78 -20.29
CA HIS A 154 -16.78 7.28 -21.63
C HIS A 154 -16.04 6.23 -22.49
N PHE A 155 -15.04 5.54 -21.93
CA PHE A 155 -14.34 4.47 -22.64
C PHE A 155 -15.27 3.33 -23.04
N ARG A 156 -16.17 2.93 -22.13
CA ARG A 156 -17.17 1.89 -22.41
C ARG A 156 -18.15 2.32 -23.51
N GLU A 157 -18.63 3.56 -23.48
CA GLU A 157 -19.56 4.12 -24.47
C GLU A 157 -18.93 4.26 -25.86
N ASN A 158 -17.64 4.58 -25.93
CA ASN A 158 -16.90 4.75 -27.19
C ASN A 158 -16.14 3.49 -27.63
N HIS A 159 -16.38 2.35 -26.98
CA HIS A 159 -15.70 1.07 -27.26
C HIS A 159 -14.16 1.15 -27.21
N ILE A 160 -13.61 1.99 -26.34
CA ILE A 160 -12.18 2.12 -26.10
C ILE A 160 -11.77 1.06 -25.07
N ALA A 161 -10.88 0.15 -25.45
CA ALA A 161 -10.32 -0.84 -24.54
C ALA A 161 -9.14 -0.24 -23.77
N ALA A 162 -9.19 -0.30 -22.43
CA ALA A 162 -8.10 0.14 -21.56
C ALA A 162 -7.71 -0.92 -20.50
N PRO A 163 -7.37 -2.16 -20.92
CA PRO A 163 -7.10 -3.25 -19.98
C PRO A 163 -5.84 -3.02 -19.13
N ASN A 164 -4.81 -2.35 -19.65
CA ASN A 164 -3.55 -2.13 -18.93
C ASN A 164 -3.70 -1.04 -17.86
N LEU A 165 -4.49 -0.02 -18.16
CA LEU A 165 -4.88 1.01 -17.23
C LEU A 165 -5.73 0.41 -16.12
N ILE A 166 -6.74 -0.40 -16.44
CA ILE A 166 -7.58 -1.09 -15.45
C ILE A 166 -6.74 -1.93 -14.49
N LYS A 167 -5.80 -2.73 -15.00
CA LYS A 167 -4.86 -3.50 -14.15
C LYS A 167 -4.08 -2.62 -13.18
N SER A 168 -3.65 -1.43 -13.62
CA SER A 168 -2.97 -0.47 -12.75
C SER A 168 -3.87 -0.01 -11.59
N PHE A 169 -5.16 0.24 -11.86
CA PHE A 169 -6.13 0.60 -10.83
C PHE A 169 -6.46 -0.55 -9.89
N GLU A 170 -6.65 -1.76 -10.41
CA GLU A 170 -6.90 -2.95 -9.59
C GLU A 170 -5.77 -3.15 -8.59
N TYR A 171 -4.52 -3.05 -9.05
CA TYR A 171 -3.36 -3.14 -8.17
C TYR A 171 -3.34 -2.00 -7.14
N ALA A 172 -3.52 -0.74 -7.59
CA ALA A 172 -3.48 0.42 -6.71
C ALA A 172 -4.56 0.37 -5.61
N PHE A 173 -5.77 -0.11 -5.91
CA PHE A 173 -6.85 -0.24 -4.93
C PHE A 173 -6.67 -1.41 -3.96
N CYS A 174 -5.85 -2.40 -4.31
CA CYS A 174 -5.45 -3.45 -3.38
C CYS A 174 -4.39 -3.00 -2.36
N LEU A 175 -3.78 -1.82 -2.54
CA LEU A 175 -2.80 -1.28 -1.58
C LEU A 175 -3.52 -0.78 -0.31
N PRO A 176 -3.16 -1.30 0.87
CA PRO A 176 -3.77 -0.82 2.12
C PRO A 176 -3.46 0.66 2.35
N GLY A 177 -4.49 1.48 2.55
CA GLY A 177 -4.30 2.92 2.83
C GLY A 177 -3.73 3.22 4.23
N THR A 178 -3.69 2.23 5.13
CA THR A 178 -3.17 2.37 6.50
C THR A 178 -2.61 1.04 7.01
N SER A 179 -1.69 1.11 7.97
CA SER A 179 -1.25 -0.03 8.80
C SER A 179 -2.27 -0.44 9.86
N ALA A 180 -3.42 0.24 10.00
CA ALA A 180 -4.38 0.00 11.09
C ALA A 180 -4.92 -1.44 11.16
N PRO A 181 -5.17 -2.16 10.04
CA PRO A 181 -5.51 -3.58 10.10
C PRO A 181 -4.40 -4.41 10.76
N VAL A 182 -3.14 -4.09 10.48
CA VAL A 182 -1.96 -4.72 11.08
C VAL A 182 -1.89 -4.41 12.57
N GLU A 183 -2.05 -3.13 12.96
CA GLU A 183 -2.07 -2.71 14.37
C GLU A 183 -3.17 -3.42 15.17
N ARG A 184 -4.32 -3.67 14.56
CA ARG A 184 -5.43 -4.43 15.19
C ARG A 184 -5.03 -5.88 15.46
N VAL A 185 -4.36 -6.56 14.53
CA VAL A 185 -3.88 -7.93 14.74
C VAL A 185 -2.87 -7.97 15.88
N PHE A 186 -1.93 -7.03 15.96
CA PHE A 186 -0.99 -6.95 17.11
C PHE A 186 -1.69 -6.69 18.44
N SER A 187 -2.69 -5.81 18.44
CA SER A 187 -3.45 -5.53 19.67
C SER A 187 -4.17 -6.79 20.16
N LEU A 188 -4.69 -7.61 19.26
CA LEU A 188 -5.32 -8.89 19.62
C LEU A 188 -4.30 -9.90 20.14
N MET A 189 -3.11 -9.98 19.52
CA MET A 189 -2.05 -10.90 19.96
C MET A 189 -1.48 -10.54 21.34
N ASN A 190 -1.35 -9.25 21.65
CA ASN A 190 -0.81 -8.79 22.94
C ASN A 190 -1.83 -8.83 24.10
N ASN A 191 -3.12 -8.98 23.79
CA ASN A 191 -4.19 -9.09 24.78
C ASN A 191 -4.57 -10.56 25.07
N ALA A 192 -3.84 -11.52 24.51
CA ALA A 192 -3.95 -12.95 24.79
C ALA A 192 -2.91 -13.37 25.85
#